data_AF-A0A519QFQ0-F1
#
_entry.id   AF-A0A519QFQ0-F1
#
_cell.length_a   1.000
_cell.length_b   1.000
_cell.length_c   1.000
_cell.angle_alpha   90.00
_cell.angle_beta   90.00
_cell.angle_gamma   90.00
#
_symmetry.space_group_name_H-M   'P 1'
#
loop_
_entity.id
_entity.type
_entity.pdbx_description
1 polymer ?
#
loop_
_entity_poly.entity_id
_entity_poly.type
_entity_poly.pdbx_seq_one_letter_code
_entity_poly.pdbx_strand_id
1 'polypeptide(L)'
;MTSRTLALVTVLTGTALLGACMGAPAGGGGIAPLTPTSRYTLQVEPGLDRIALAVHDSGLSGAQVDALTALANRALIDGAPELVIEAPVGGDPAANEQAYRAKAALEAAGSPPVRILGYAAPDPRAPILAGFETVRAVVPQCGTVWGSQTRTFENQSSVNFGCAVTANLAAQIENPRDIVQPRGMTPADAGRRAVVIDNYRTGALTGAEREPLLSNQRVARAVE
;
A
#
# COMPACT_ATOMS: atom_id res chain seq x y z
N MET A 1 27.82 64.11 23.97
CA MET A 1 27.84 62.63 24.04
C MET A 1 26.55 61.96 23.54
N THR A 2 25.43 62.69 23.40
CA THR A 2 24.10 62.16 23.07
C THR A 2 23.85 61.84 21.58
N SER A 3 24.51 62.52 20.65
CA SER A 3 24.33 62.30 19.20
C SER A 3 24.96 60.99 18.68
N ARG A 4 26.14 60.62 19.21
CA ARG A 4 26.82 59.35 18.86
C ARG A 4 26.06 58.12 19.38
N THR A 5 25.46 58.22 20.56
CA THR A 5 24.63 57.14 21.12
C THR A 5 23.32 56.98 20.36
N LEU A 6 22.71 58.07 19.89
CA LEU A 6 21.48 57.99 19.07
C LEU A 6 21.74 57.33 17.72
N ALA A 7 22.86 57.66 17.05
CA ALA A 7 23.25 57.08 15.77
C ALA A 7 23.57 55.58 15.88
N LEU A 8 24.17 55.14 17.00
CA LEU A 8 24.46 53.72 17.23
C LEU A 8 23.17 52.92 17.45
N VAL A 9 22.18 53.50 18.12
CA VAL A 9 20.88 52.86 18.39
C VAL A 9 20.05 52.71 17.11
N THR A 10 20.05 53.70 16.21
CA THR A 10 19.34 53.60 14.92
C THR A 10 19.98 52.60 13.95
N VAL A 11 21.30 52.44 13.97
CA VAL A 11 21.98 51.41 13.18
C VAL A 11 21.69 50.00 13.73
N LEU A 12 21.63 49.84 15.06
CA LEU A 12 21.27 48.57 15.68
C LEU A 12 19.79 48.18 15.41
N THR A 13 18.86 49.13 15.47
CA THR A 13 17.44 48.84 15.19
C THR A 13 17.18 48.59 13.70
N GLY A 14 17.89 49.30 12.80
CA GLY A 14 17.80 49.07 11.36
C GLY A 14 18.31 47.69 10.94
N THR A 15 19.42 47.23 11.52
CA THR A 15 19.98 45.88 11.25
C THR A 15 19.14 44.75 11.84
N ALA A 16 18.48 44.97 12.98
CA ALA A 16 17.56 44.00 13.56
C ALA A 16 16.31 43.76 12.67
N LEU A 17 15.82 44.78 11.96
CA LEU A 17 14.68 44.68 11.05
C LEU A 17 15.01 43.90 9.77
N LEU A 18 16.27 43.87 9.33
CA LEU A 18 16.72 43.13 8.14
C LEU A 18 16.82 41.61 8.37
N GLY A 19 17.03 41.18 9.61
CA GLY A 19 17.07 39.75 9.97
C GLY A 19 15.71 39.06 9.99
N ALA A 20 14.62 39.82 10.06
CA ALA A 20 13.25 39.29 10.20
C ALA A 20 12.68 38.65 8.92
N CYS A 21 13.35 38.79 7.77
CA CYS A 21 12.93 38.17 6.51
C CYS A 21 13.46 36.75 6.30
N MET A 22 14.23 36.19 7.24
CA MET A 22 14.68 34.79 7.14
C MET A 22 13.53 33.85 7.53
N GLY A 23 12.64 33.57 6.59
CA GLY A 23 11.58 32.56 6.73
C GLY A 23 12.15 31.15 6.89
N ALA A 24 11.31 30.18 7.26
CA ALA A 24 11.74 28.79 7.47
C ALA A 24 12.46 28.20 6.23
N PRO A 25 13.49 27.35 6.40
CA PRO A 25 14.13 26.65 5.29
C PRO A 25 13.15 25.67 4.60
N ALA A 26 13.46 25.29 3.35
CA ALA A 26 12.61 24.37 2.57
C ALA A 26 12.48 22.98 3.21
N GLY A 27 13.54 22.52 3.88
CA GLY A 27 13.57 21.26 4.63
C GLY A 27 12.96 21.32 6.04
N GLY A 28 12.40 22.47 6.44
CA GLY A 28 11.85 22.68 7.77
C GLY A 28 12.92 22.82 8.85
N GLY A 29 12.49 23.05 10.10
CA GLY A 29 13.38 23.06 11.27
C GLY A 29 13.68 21.66 11.80
N GLY A 30 14.84 21.47 12.44
CA GLY A 30 15.24 20.23 13.10
C GLY A 30 16.39 19.48 12.42
N ILE A 31 16.65 18.25 12.87
CA ILE A 31 17.73 17.41 12.35
C ILE A 31 17.38 16.96 10.93
N ALA A 32 18.32 17.14 9.99
CA ALA A 32 18.16 16.67 8.63
C ALA A 32 18.20 15.13 8.58
N PRO A 33 17.29 14.49 7.86
CA PRO A 33 17.28 13.04 7.68
C PRO A 33 18.47 12.61 6.81
N LEU A 34 18.84 11.33 6.87
CA LEU A 34 19.88 10.76 6.00
C LEU A 34 19.48 10.84 4.53
N THR A 35 18.21 10.65 4.21
CA THR A 35 17.65 10.87 2.87
C THR A 35 16.32 11.62 2.96
N PRO A 36 15.91 12.36 1.91
CA PRO A 36 14.60 13.00 1.86
C PRO A 36 13.41 12.08 2.16
N THR A 37 13.54 10.78 1.85
CA THR A 37 12.50 9.77 2.08
C THR A 37 12.54 9.17 3.48
N SER A 38 13.67 9.16 4.18
CA SER A 38 13.77 8.49 5.49
C SER A 38 13.00 9.17 6.63
N ARG A 39 12.37 10.33 6.38
CA ARG A 39 11.45 10.99 7.33
C ARG A 39 10.11 10.26 7.48
N TYR A 40 9.71 9.50 6.46
CA TYR A 40 8.41 8.83 6.40
C TYR A 40 8.64 7.40 5.94
N THR A 41 8.29 6.44 6.79
CA THR A 41 8.34 5.02 6.43
C THR A 41 6.95 4.53 6.05
N LEU A 42 6.88 3.65 5.06
CA LEU A 42 5.70 2.82 4.85
C LEU A 42 5.47 1.94 6.08
N GLN A 43 4.21 1.80 6.45
CA GLN A 43 3.78 0.91 7.51
C GLN A 43 2.66 0.01 7.01
N VAL A 44 2.51 -1.12 7.68
CA VAL A 44 1.44 -2.08 7.41
C VAL A 44 0.59 -2.20 8.65
N GLU A 45 -0.72 -2.08 8.48
CA GLU A 45 -1.68 -2.29 9.55
C GLU A 45 -2.60 -3.48 9.22
N PRO A 46 -2.93 -4.31 10.21
CA PRO A 46 -3.92 -5.38 10.03
C PRO A 46 -5.32 -4.77 9.85
N GLY A 47 -6.14 -5.46 9.07
CA GLY A 47 -7.54 -5.15 8.85
C GLY A 47 -8.37 -6.42 8.73
N LEU A 48 -9.68 -6.24 8.60
CA LEU A 48 -10.63 -7.34 8.48
C LEU A 48 -11.63 -7.03 7.36
N ASP A 49 -11.71 -7.91 6.36
CA ASP A 49 -12.79 -7.92 5.38
C ASP A 49 -13.79 -8.99 5.81
N ARG A 50 -15.01 -8.57 6.12
CA ARG A 50 -16.02 -9.44 6.71
C ARG A 50 -17.42 -9.08 6.23
N ILE A 51 -18.21 -10.11 5.95
CA ILE A 51 -19.64 -10.01 5.65
C ILE A 51 -20.45 -10.69 6.75
N ALA A 52 -21.71 -10.30 6.89
CA ALA A 52 -22.66 -10.91 7.80
C ALA A 52 -23.82 -11.52 7.00
N LEU A 53 -24.14 -12.77 7.28
CA LEU A 53 -25.18 -13.55 6.62
C LEU A 53 -26.32 -13.79 7.61
N ALA A 54 -27.47 -13.18 7.36
CA ALA A 54 -28.69 -13.47 8.11
C ALA A 54 -29.06 -14.96 8.00
N VAL A 55 -29.46 -15.59 9.10
CA VAL A 55 -29.88 -16.99 9.13
C VAL A 55 -31.29 -17.13 8.58
N HIS A 56 -31.50 -18.08 7.66
CA HIS A 56 -32.80 -18.40 7.08
C HIS A 56 -33.09 -19.89 7.17
N ASP A 57 -34.35 -20.26 7.39
CA ASP A 57 -34.77 -21.67 7.42
C ASP A 57 -34.61 -22.37 6.05
N SER A 58 -34.65 -21.61 4.96
CA SER A 58 -34.34 -22.11 3.61
C SER A 58 -32.84 -22.24 3.31
N GLY A 59 -31.98 -21.75 4.22
CA GLY A 59 -30.54 -21.60 4.04
C GLY A 59 -30.16 -20.36 3.23
N LEU A 60 -28.97 -20.38 2.61
CA LEU A 60 -28.41 -19.23 1.91
C LEU A 60 -29.33 -18.70 0.81
N SER A 61 -29.58 -17.39 0.82
CA SER A 61 -30.23 -16.70 -0.29
C SER A 61 -29.26 -16.49 -1.46
N GLY A 62 -29.78 -16.23 -2.67
CA GLY A 62 -28.95 -15.93 -3.83
C GLY A 62 -27.98 -14.76 -3.59
N ALA A 63 -28.46 -13.70 -2.95
CA ALA A 63 -27.62 -12.55 -2.59
C ALA A 63 -26.48 -12.91 -1.61
N GLN A 64 -26.71 -13.87 -0.70
CA GLN A 64 -25.67 -14.37 0.20
C GLN A 64 -24.64 -15.22 -0.53
N VAL A 65 -25.06 -16.03 -1.51
CA VAL A 65 -24.15 -16.79 -2.38
C VAL A 65 -23.28 -15.84 -3.22
N ASP A 66 -23.87 -14.79 -3.77
CA ASP A 66 -23.14 -13.77 -4.52
C ASP A 66 -22.13 -13.03 -3.62
N ALA A 67 -22.54 -12.68 -2.40
CA ALA A 67 -21.66 -12.04 -1.42
C ALA A 67 -20.48 -12.94 -1.01
N LEU A 68 -20.72 -14.24 -0.83
CA LEU A 68 -19.66 -15.23 -0.54
C LEU A 68 -18.70 -15.38 -1.73
N THR A 69 -19.22 -15.43 -2.95
CA THR A 69 -18.39 -15.49 -4.17
C THR A 69 -17.52 -14.23 -4.30
N ALA A 70 -18.08 -13.06 -4.04
CA ALA A 70 -17.34 -11.81 -4.02
C ALA A 70 -16.27 -11.77 -2.91
N LEU A 71 -16.57 -12.31 -1.72
CA LEU A 71 -15.60 -12.43 -0.63
C LEU A 71 -14.44 -13.37 -1.00
N ALA A 72 -14.74 -14.54 -1.59
CA ALA A 72 -13.73 -15.49 -2.05
C ALA A 72 -12.77 -14.86 -3.08
N ASN A 73 -13.31 -14.10 -4.04
CA ASN A 73 -12.50 -13.39 -5.02
C ASN A 73 -11.59 -12.33 -4.37
N ARG A 74 -12.09 -11.56 -3.40
CA ARG A 74 -11.25 -10.59 -2.67
C ARG A 74 -10.16 -11.28 -1.85
N ALA A 75 -10.47 -12.41 -1.22
CA ALA A 75 -9.50 -13.22 -0.48
C ALA A 75 -8.37 -13.75 -1.39
N LEU A 76 -8.70 -14.18 -2.61
CA LEU A 76 -7.72 -14.62 -3.59
C LEU A 76 -6.81 -13.48 -4.07
N ILE A 77 -7.39 -12.30 -4.32
CA ILE A 77 -6.63 -11.11 -4.74
C ILE A 77 -5.70 -10.62 -3.63
N ASP A 78 -6.16 -10.62 -2.37
CA ASP A 78 -5.34 -10.24 -1.20
C ASP A 78 -4.26 -11.28 -0.89
N GLY A 79 -4.42 -12.52 -1.37
CA GLY A 79 -3.55 -13.64 -1.03
C GLY A 79 -3.77 -14.11 0.41
N ALA A 80 -5.03 -14.12 0.87
CA ALA A 80 -5.39 -14.54 2.21
C ALA A 80 -5.04 -16.02 2.44
N PRO A 81 -4.40 -16.38 3.57
CA PRO A 81 -4.00 -17.76 3.84
C PRO A 81 -5.19 -18.67 4.18
N GLU A 82 -6.24 -18.12 4.78
CA GLU A 82 -7.49 -18.82 5.11
C GLU A 82 -8.67 -17.84 5.17
N LEU A 83 -9.89 -18.37 5.12
CA LEU A 83 -11.10 -17.66 5.52
C LEU A 83 -11.66 -18.27 6.80
N VAL A 84 -12.29 -17.44 7.62
CA VAL A 84 -12.96 -17.82 8.86
C VAL A 84 -14.45 -17.57 8.73
N ILE A 85 -15.25 -18.58 9.07
CA ILE A 85 -16.69 -18.46 9.29
C ILE A 85 -16.94 -18.54 10.79
N GLU A 86 -17.61 -17.54 11.36
CA GLU A 86 -18.03 -17.52 12.75
C GLU A 86 -19.55 -17.73 12.81
N ALA A 87 -19.98 -18.81 13.45
CA ALA A 87 -21.40 -19.15 13.65
C ALA A 87 -21.79 -18.94 15.13
N PRO A 88 -23.03 -18.48 15.41
CA PRO A 88 -23.48 -18.31 16.79
C PRO A 88 -23.52 -19.67 17.51
N VAL A 89 -22.95 -19.73 18.71
CA VAL A 89 -23.17 -20.86 19.62
C VAL A 89 -24.57 -20.77 20.23
N GLY A 90 -25.23 -21.91 20.44
CA GLY A 90 -26.61 -21.94 20.92
C GLY A 90 -27.43 -23.10 20.37
N GLY A 91 -26.93 -23.78 19.34
CA GLY A 91 -27.48 -25.05 18.87
C GLY A 91 -28.69 -24.93 17.94
N ASP A 92 -28.98 -23.74 17.37
CA ASP A 92 -30.00 -23.60 16.34
C ASP A 92 -29.58 -24.41 15.08
N PRO A 93 -30.40 -25.37 14.61
CA PRO A 93 -30.03 -26.21 13.48
C PRO A 93 -29.86 -25.42 12.17
N ALA A 94 -30.67 -24.38 11.94
CA ALA A 94 -30.61 -23.60 10.70
C ALA A 94 -29.32 -22.76 10.64
N ALA A 95 -28.89 -22.16 11.75
CA ALA A 95 -27.62 -21.44 11.83
C ALA A 95 -26.42 -22.37 11.59
N ASN A 96 -26.40 -23.55 12.22
CA ASN A 96 -25.35 -24.53 12.02
C ASN A 96 -25.28 -25.03 10.57
N GLU A 97 -26.43 -25.42 10.01
CA GLU A 97 -26.52 -25.88 8.63
C GLU A 97 -26.07 -24.80 7.65
N GLN A 98 -26.54 -23.56 7.84
CA GLN A 98 -26.17 -22.45 6.97
C GLN A 98 -24.67 -22.13 7.04
N ALA A 99 -24.01 -22.30 8.20
CA ALA A 99 -22.55 -22.13 8.30
C ALA A 99 -21.79 -23.15 7.44
N TYR A 100 -22.22 -24.42 7.45
CA TYR A 100 -21.64 -25.46 6.58
C TYR A 100 -21.95 -25.21 5.10
N ARG A 101 -23.15 -24.73 4.77
CA ARG A 101 -23.50 -24.33 3.39
C ARG A 101 -22.65 -23.13 2.92
N ALA A 102 -22.38 -22.16 3.80
CA ALA A 102 -21.50 -21.03 3.50
C ALA A 102 -20.05 -21.49 3.24
N LYS A 103 -19.55 -22.43 4.05
CA LYS A 103 -18.26 -23.07 3.81
C LYS A 103 -18.22 -23.74 2.42
N ALA A 104 -19.22 -24.56 2.11
CA ALA A 104 -19.29 -25.24 0.81
C ALA A 104 -19.37 -24.25 -0.37
N ALA A 105 -20.09 -23.14 -0.21
CA ALA A 105 -20.17 -22.10 -1.23
C ALA A 105 -18.83 -21.38 -1.47
N LEU A 106 -18.07 -21.10 -0.40
CA LEU A 106 -16.72 -20.52 -0.52
C LEU A 106 -15.74 -21.50 -1.19
N GLU A 107 -15.77 -22.77 -0.79
CA GLU A 107 -14.94 -23.81 -1.39
C GLU A 107 -15.29 -24.02 -2.88
N ALA A 108 -16.57 -24.00 -3.23
CA ALA A 108 -17.02 -24.07 -4.62
C ALA A 108 -16.61 -22.84 -5.45
N ALA A 109 -16.48 -21.67 -4.81
CA ALA A 109 -15.95 -20.45 -5.43
C ALA A 109 -14.41 -20.44 -5.53
N GLY A 110 -13.72 -21.49 -5.09
CA GLY A 110 -12.27 -21.61 -5.17
C GLY A 110 -11.51 -20.79 -4.11
N SER A 111 -12.14 -20.51 -2.97
CA SER A 111 -11.49 -19.78 -1.89
C SER A 111 -10.26 -20.52 -1.32
N PRO A 112 -9.35 -19.81 -0.62
CA PRO A 112 -8.42 -20.42 0.33
C PRO A 112 -9.14 -21.33 1.36
N PRO A 113 -8.39 -22.16 2.11
CA PRO A 113 -8.96 -23.03 3.15
C PRO A 113 -9.91 -22.28 4.08
N VAL A 114 -11.05 -22.90 4.39
CA VAL A 114 -12.11 -22.29 5.22
C VAL A 114 -12.22 -23.02 6.55
N ARG A 115 -12.16 -22.26 7.64
CA ARG A 115 -12.33 -22.76 9.01
C ARG A 115 -13.61 -22.20 9.63
N ILE A 116 -14.36 -23.05 10.33
CA ILE A 116 -15.56 -22.65 11.06
C ILE A 116 -15.22 -22.55 12.56
N LEU A 117 -15.59 -21.43 13.17
CA LEU A 117 -15.48 -21.15 14.60
C LEU A 117 -16.87 -20.81 15.17
N GLY A 118 -17.04 -21.07 16.47
CA GLY A 118 -18.23 -20.63 17.20
C GLY A 118 -17.96 -19.30 17.90
N TYR A 119 -18.95 -18.39 17.91
CA TYR A 119 -18.90 -17.18 18.73
C TYR A 119 -20.08 -17.11 19.70
N ALA A 120 -19.86 -16.51 20.87
CA ALA A 120 -20.90 -16.29 21.86
C ALA A 120 -21.85 -15.18 21.37
N ALA A 121 -23.03 -15.58 20.90
CA ALA A 121 -24.06 -14.66 20.43
C ALA A 121 -25.17 -14.49 21.48
N PRO A 122 -25.80 -13.30 21.57
CA PRO A 122 -27.01 -13.12 22.39
C PRO A 122 -28.21 -13.92 21.88
N ASP A 123 -28.24 -14.23 20.57
CA ASP A 123 -29.32 -14.94 19.88
C ASP A 123 -28.74 -16.15 19.11
N PRO A 124 -29.29 -17.38 19.26
CA PRO A 124 -28.86 -18.55 18.49
C PRO A 124 -28.97 -18.40 16.96
N ARG A 125 -29.77 -17.44 16.47
CA ARG A 125 -29.93 -17.07 15.05
C ARG A 125 -29.25 -15.75 14.70
N ALA A 126 -28.31 -15.28 15.52
CA ALA A 126 -27.48 -14.14 15.15
C ALA A 126 -26.73 -14.40 13.82
N PRO A 127 -26.37 -13.35 13.06
CA PRO A 127 -25.76 -13.51 11.74
C PRO A 127 -24.50 -14.37 11.75
N ILE A 128 -24.33 -15.19 10.72
CA ILE A 128 -23.08 -15.91 10.46
C ILE A 128 -22.10 -14.92 9.85
N LEU A 129 -20.92 -14.81 10.41
CA LEU A 129 -19.90 -13.91 9.92
C LEU A 129 -18.90 -14.69 9.06
N ALA A 130 -18.52 -14.16 7.91
CA ALA A 130 -17.50 -14.77 7.05
C ALA A 130 -16.48 -13.70 6.66
N GLY A 131 -15.19 -13.99 6.80
CA GLY A 131 -14.15 -13.01 6.51
C GLY A 131 -12.73 -13.56 6.55
N PHE A 132 -11.76 -12.69 6.31
CA PHE A 132 -10.34 -12.99 6.39
C PHE A 132 -9.55 -11.77 6.86
N GLU A 133 -8.36 -12.02 7.42
CA GLU A 133 -7.43 -10.96 7.78
C GLU A 133 -6.76 -10.38 6.52
N THR A 134 -6.94 -9.09 6.33
CA THR A 134 -6.24 -8.32 5.28
C THR A 134 -5.18 -7.43 5.93
N VAL A 135 -4.29 -6.90 5.12
CA VAL A 135 -3.36 -5.87 5.53
C VAL A 135 -3.44 -4.69 4.59
N ARG A 136 -3.21 -3.49 5.12
CA ARG A 136 -3.19 -2.26 4.32
C ARG A 136 -1.89 -1.51 4.50
N ALA A 137 -1.41 -0.90 3.42
CA ALA A 137 -0.31 0.05 3.48
C ALA A 137 -0.86 1.37 4.07
N VAL A 138 -0.30 1.80 5.18
CA VAL A 138 -0.71 3.03 5.86
C VAL A 138 0.38 4.07 5.71
N VAL A 139 -0.07 5.29 5.48
CA VAL A 139 0.78 6.46 5.27
C VAL A 139 0.45 7.45 6.38
N PRO A 140 1.45 8.06 7.01
CA PRO A 140 1.22 9.16 7.94
C PRO A 140 0.50 10.34 7.25
N GLN A 141 -0.21 11.15 8.02
CA GLN A 141 -0.91 12.32 7.48
C GLN A 141 0.10 13.33 6.91
N CYS A 142 0.14 13.44 5.58
CA CYS A 142 1.00 14.40 4.88
C CYS A 142 0.47 15.84 5.01
N GLY A 143 1.37 16.83 4.89
CA GLY A 143 0.97 18.24 4.79
C GLY A 143 0.57 18.90 6.11
N THR A 144 0.93 18.29 7.26
CA THR A 144 0.73 18.88 8.59
C THR A 144 1.78 19.95 8.91
N VAL A 145 2.95 19.90 8.24
CA VAL A 145 4.06 20.85 8.38
C VAL A 145 4.50 21.32 7.00
N TRP A 146 4.80 22.60 6.86
CA TRP A 146 5.26 23.21 5.61
C TRP A 146 6.54 24.01 5.83
N GLY A 147 7.53 23.78 4.96
CA GLY A 147 8.70 24.66 4.80
C GLY A 147 8.43 25.72 3.73
N SER A 148 9.43 26.58 3.48
CA SER A 148 9.35 27.50 2.34
C SER A 148 9.43 26.75 1.01
N GLN A 149 8.44 26.95 0.15
CA GLN A 149 8.39 26.33 -1.19
C GLN A 149 9.16 27.14 -2.25
N THR A 150 9.58 28.35 -1.91
CA THR A 150 10.30 29.26 -2.82
C THR A 150 11.81 29.33 -2.53
N ARG A 151 12.26 28.94 -1.33
CA ARG A 151 13.67 28.92 -0.94
C ARG A 151 14.36 27.64 -1.44
N THR A 152 14.72 27.60 -2.73
CA THR A 152 15.34 26.44 -3.37
C THR A 152 16.87 26.48 -3.45
N PHE A 153 17.49 27.61 -3.09
CA PHE A 153 18.94 27.82 -3.23
C PHE A 153 19.82 26.89 -2.38
N GLU A 154 19.26 26.30 -1.32
CA GLU A 154 19.96 25.36 -0.43
C GLU A 154 20.00 23.92 -1.00
N ASN A 155 19.36 23.67 -2.15
CA ASN A 155 19.21 22.35 -2.78
C ASN A 155 18.67 21.28 -1.82
N GLN A 156 17.77 21.69 -0.91
CA GLN A 156 17.13 20.82 0.07
C GLN A 156 15.77 20.34 -0.43
N SER A 157 15.40 19.11 -0.08
CA SER A 157 14.06 18.59 -0.36
C SER A 157 13.00 19.29 0.48
N SER A 158 11.80 19.47 -0.07
CA SER A 158 10.64 19.90 0.71
C SER A 158 10.36 18.97 1.89
N VAL A 159 9.89 19.51 3.02
CA VAL A 159 9.48 18.75 4.22
C VAL A 159 8.54 17.58 3.89
N ASN A 160 7.65 17.77 2.91
CA ASN A 160 6.63 16.79 2.54
C ASN A 160 7.06 15.83 1.42
N PHE A 161 8.28 15.95 0.89
CA PHE A 161 8.74 15.11 -0.23
C PHE A 161 8.65 13.62 0.09
N GLY A 162 9.23 13.18 1.21
CA GLY A 162 9.20 11.78 1.62
C GLY A 162 7.77 11.27 1.85
N CYS A 163 6.88 12.11 2.37
CA CYS A 163 5.48 11.73 2.59
C CYS A 163 4.74 11.56 1.25
N ALA A 164 4.93 12.47 0.30
CA ALA A 164 4.32 12.37 -1.03
C ALA A 164 4.80 11.12 -1.79
N VAL A 165 6.11 10.82 -1.72
CA VAL A 165 6.66 9.59 -2.34
C VAL A 165 6.06 8.34 -1.69
N THR A 166 6.05 8.29 -0.36
CA THR A 166 5.50 7.17 0.42
C THR A 166 4.00 6.99 0.16
N ALA A 167 3.24 8.08 0.07
CA ALA A 167 1.81 8.06 -0.23
C ALA A 167 1.51 7.50 -1.61
N ASN A 168 2.23 7.97 -2.63
CA ASN A 168 2.07 7.46 -3.99
C ASN A 168 2.51 6.00 -4.09
N LEU A 169 3.56 5.60 -3.37
CA LEU A 169 4.00 4.20 -3.35
C LEU A 169 2.95 3.32 -2.68
N ALA A 170 2.40 3.72 -1.53
CA ALA A 170 1.33 2.98 -0.87
C ALA A 170 0.09 2.78 -1.76
N ALA A 171 -0.24 3.76 -2.60
CA ALA A 171 -1.34 3.65 -3.56
C ALA A 171 -1.05 2.72 -4.75
N GLN A 172 0.22 2.45 -5.06
CA GLN A 172 0.66 1.61 -6.17
C GLN A 172 1.02 0.18 -5.74
N ILE A 173 1.22 -0.06 -4.45
CA ILE A 173 1.54 -1.39 -3.93
C ILE A 173 0.32 -2.29 -4.05
N GLU A 174 0.47 -3.37 -4.80
CA GLU A 174 -0.55 -4.41 -4.95
C GLU A 174 -0.73 -5.22 -3.67
N ASN A 175 0.38 -5.66 -3.04
CA ASN A 175 0.34 -6.45 -1.81
C ASN A 175 1.13 -5.76 -0.68
N PRO A 176 0.44 -5.23 0.35
CA PRO A 176 1.09 -4.55 1.46
C PRO A 176 2.02 -5.43 2.29
N ARG A 177 1.89 -6.76 2.27
CA ARG A 177 2.79 -7.68 2.99
C ARG A 177 4.24 -7.56 2.51
N ASP A 178 4.42 -7.17 1.24
CA ASP A 178 5.74 -7.01 0.61
C ASP A 178 6.55 -5.84 1.21
N ILE A 179 5.89 -4.93 1.96
CA ILE A 179 6.55 -3.84 2.70
C ILE A 179 7.36 -4.40 3.89
N VAL A 180 6.86 -5.44 4.55
CA VAL A 180 7.50 -6.05 5.72
C VAL A 180 8.52 -7.09 5.28
N GLN A 181 8.15 -7.94 4.32
CA GLN A 181 9.01 -8.99 3.83
C GLN A 181 8.78 -9.23 2.34
N PRO A 182 9.83 -9.23 1.50
CA PRO A 182 9.68 -9.56 0.09
C PRO A 182 9.26 -11.02 -0.08
N ARG A 183 8.48 -11.29 -1.13
CA ARG A 183 8.15 -12.66 -1.51
C ARG A 183 9.40 -13.45 -1.88
N GLY A 184 9.30 -14.77 -1.78
CA GLY A 184 10.34 -15.67 -2.28
C GLY A 184 10.59 -15.42 -3.78
N MET A 185 11.85 -15.19 -4.14
CA MET A 185 12.26 -15.06 -5.53
C MET A 185 12.10 -16.39 -6.26
N THR A 186 11.66 -16.36 -7.51
CA THR A 186 11.69 -17.54 -8.37
C THR A 186 13.14 -17.97 -8.62
N PRO A 187 13.42 -19.28 -8.76
CA PRO A 187 14.76 -19.76 -9.07
C PRO A 187 15.27 -19.18 -10.38
N ALA A 188 16.59 -19.02 -10.48
CA ALA A 188 17.21 -18.60 -11.73
C ALA A 188 17.00 -19.64 -12.83
N ASP A 189 16.65 -19.17 -14.03
CA ASP A 189 16.63 -20.00 -15.24
C ASP A 189 18.07 -20.28 -15.70
N ALA A 190 18.60 -21.43 -15.29
CA ALA A 190 19.96 -21.84 -15.63
C ALA A 190 20.15 -22.06 -17.14
N GLY A 191 19.12 -22.56 -17.83
CA GLY A 191 19.17 -22.82 -19.27
C GLY A 191 19.32 -21.51 -20.05
N ARG A 192 18.47 -20.52 -19.74
CA ARG A 192 18.57 -19.19 -20.37
C ARG A 192 19.87 -18.48 -20.04
N ARG A 193 20.38 -18.60 -18.81
CA ARG A 193 21.69 -18.04 -18.44
C ARG A 193 22.84 -18.66 -19.24
N ALA A 194 22.84 -19.97 -19.45
CA ALA A 194 23.87 -20.65 -20.23
C ALA A 194 23.88 -20.16 -21.69
N VAL A 195 22.71 -20.07 -22.33
CA VAL A 195 22.56 -19.58 -23.71
C VAL A 195 23.02 -18.13 -23.84
N VAL A 196 22.59 -17.24 -22.94
CA VAL A 196 23.00 -15.82 -22.98
C VAL A 196 24.51 -15.66 -22.81
N ILE A 197 25.13 -16.43 -21.93
CA ILE A 197 26.58 -16.40 -21.72
C ILE A 197 27.34 -16.93 -22.95
N ASP A 198 26.84 -17.98 -23.60
CA ASP A 198 27.45 -18.52 -24.81
C ASP A 198 27.35 -17.56 -25.99
N ASN A 199 26.18 -16.95 -26.20
CA ASN A 199 25.98 -15.90 -27.19
C ASN A 199 26.92 -14.71 -26.94
N TYR A 200 27.07 -14.29 -25.68
CA TYR A 200 28.02 -13.23 -25.32
C TYR A 200 29.47 -13.60 -25.68
N ARG A 201 29.90 -14.84 -25.39
CA ARG A 201 31.26 -15.31 -25.68
C ARG A 201 31.56 -15.41 -27.17
N THR A 202 30.56 -15.79 -27.96
CA THR A 202 30.68 -15.96 -29.42
C THR A 202 30.39 -14.68 -30.20
N GLY A 203 30.00 -13.59 -29.51
CA GLY A 203 29.64 -12.32 -30.14
C GLY A 203 28.27 -12.31 -30.81
N ALA A 204 27.41 -13.27 -30.49
CA ALA A 204 26.03 -13.33 -30.96
C ALA A 204 25.08 -12.46 -30.11
N LEU A 205 23.88 -12.18 -30.64
CA LEU A 205 22.86 -11.41 -29.94
C LEU A 205 22.38 -12.14 -28.67
N THR A 206 22.37 -11.43 -27.54
CA THR A 206 21.96 -11.96 -26.22
C THR A 206 20.49 -11.70 -25.89
N GLY A 207 19.85 -10.80 -26.64
CA GLY A 207 18.42 -10.51 -26.55
C GLY A 207 17.61 -11.31 -27.56
N ALA A 208 16.28 -11.23 -27.44
CA ALA A 208 15.39 -11.71 -28.50
C ALA A 208 15.59 -10.86 -29.76
N GLU A 209 15.45 -11.48 -30.93
CA GLU A 209 15.39 -10.74 -32.19
C GLU A 209 14.21 -9.76 -32.16
N ARG A 210 14.46 -8.54 -32.66
CA ARG A 210 13.42 -7.52 -32.73
C ARG A 210 12.46 -7.87 -33.86
N GLU A 211 11.18 -7.96 -33.54
CA GLU A 211 10.10 -8.17 -34.52
C GLU A 211 10.28 -7.24 -35.75
N PRO A 212 10.25 -7.75 -36.98
CA PRO A 212 10.41 -6.94 -38.20
C PRO A 212 9.51 -5.70 -38.26
N LEU A 213 8.30 -5.78 -37.70
CA LEU A 213 7.36 -4.66 -37.61
C LEU A 213 7.89 -3.50 -36.74
N LEU A 214 8.67 -3.78 -35.70
CA LEU A 214 9.30 -2.77 -34.83
C LEU A 214 10.65 -2.29 -35.36
N SER A 215 11.30 -3.09 -36.21
CA SER A 215 12.59 -2.76 -36.80
C SER A 215 12.48 -1.70 -37.91
N ASN A 216 11.34 -1.65 -38.61
CA ASN A 216 11.09 -0.71 -39.71
C ASN A 216 10.24 0.52 -39.35
N GLN A 217 9.66 0.56 -38.15
CA GLN A 217 8.86 1.71 -37.70
C GLN A 217 9.73 2.72 -36.94
N ARG A 218 9.91 3.91 -37.52
CA ARG A 218 10.46 5.07 -36.81
C ARG A 218 9.41 5.58 -35.83
N VAL A 219 9.69 5.48 -34.53
CA VAL A 219 8.76 5.84 -33.44
C VAL A 219 8.44 7.34 -33.39
N ALA A 220 9.27 8.21 -33.97
CA ALA A 220 8.94 9.61 -34.17
C ALA A 220 9.71 10.20 -35.38
N ARG A 221 8.99 10.90 -36.27
CA ARG A 221 9.56 11.90 -37.20
C ARG A 221 9.19 13.27 -36.66
N ALA A 222 9.87 13.71 -35.61
CA ALA A 222 9.84 15.09 -35.20
C ALA A 222 11.28 15.59 -35.32
N VAL A 223 11.45 16.66 -36.09
CA VAL A 223 12.72 17.28 -36.51
C VAL A 223 13.31 16.69 -37.80
N GLU A 224 12.98 17.36 -38.91
CA GLU A 224 13.88 17.59 -40.05
C GLU A 224 14.51 18.98 -39.89
#